data_AF-A0A8T2NR78-F1
#
_entry.id   AF-A0A8T2NR78-F1
#
_cell.length_a   1.000
_cell.length_b   1.000
_cell.length_c   1.000
_cell.angle_alpha   90.00
_cell.angle_beta   90.00
_cell.angle_gamma   90.00
#
_symmetry.space_group_name_H-M   'P 1'
#
loop_
_entity.id
_entity.type
_entity.pdbx_description
1 polymer ?
#
loop_
_entity_poly.entity_id
_entity_poly.type
_entity_poly.pdbx_seq_one_letter_code
_entity_poly.pdbx_strand_id
1 'polypeptide(L)'
;MDERESNDDVAMPASEDNCLSVTCGSASGTLHKDRFAREDRGRCIRTETKWLTPEDFRKEDATVNSRSVKNIIMCQGVSLWSLIEQGILKRHSLLCECDRCTDEDQGNDDFCFICADGGELVCCDQCPRAFHPTCHLPVVEDSMLNYEEIWVCTYCILKEQSLPTGHTSLSQAQDCCISDYMLHCQYLLMNVYKADKQHSIAAVFSTNPCNIKDYEKVIKRPMWLNKIAENLQFEKYSSVGQFASDVKLIFDNCSIFNKGKEIEKKGDQLYTLFKNEFKKLFNIQE
;
A
#
# COMPACT_ATOMS: atom_id res chain seq x y z
N MET A 1 45.40 19.66 29.90
CA MET A 1 44.87 18.42 29.31
C MET A 1 43.39 18.48 29.57
N ASP A 2 42.69 19.28 28.77
CA ASP A 2 41.23 19.38 28.78
C ASP A 2 40.84 19.15 27.32
N GLU A 3 40.45 17.91 27.05
CA GLU A 3 40.04 17.46 25.73
C GLU A 3 38.67 18.07 25.42
N ARG A 4 38.63 18.82 24.32
CA ARG A 4 37.41 19.31 23.69
C ARG A 4 36.66 18.08 23.21
N GLU A 5 35.48 17.83 23.78
CA GLU A 5 34.52 16.88 23.22
C GLU A 5 34.22 17.32 21.78
N SER A 6 34.56 16.43 20.85
CA SER A 6 34.30 16.57 19.43
C SER A 6 32.80 16.67 19.20
N ASN A 7 32.39 17.74 18.52
CA ASN A 7 31.12 17.80 17.82
C ASN A 7 31.14 16.65 16.80
N ASP A 8 30.53 15.52 17.14
CA ASP A 8 30.19 14.51 16.14
C ASP A 8 29.08 15.13 15.28
N ASP A 9 29.48 15.63 14.10
CA ASP A 9 28.59 15.99 13.01
C ASP A 9 27.73 14.76 12.68
N VAL A 10 26.56 14.64 13.31
CA VAL A 10 25.54 13.67 12.90
C VAL A 10 25.17 14.03 11.48
N ALA A 11 25.62 13.20 10.54
CA ALA A 11 25.37 13.36 9.11
C ALA A 11 23.88 13.64 8.88
N MET A 12 23.59 14.84 8.38
CA MET A 12 22.25 15.31 8.14
C MET A 12 21.56 14.46 7.06
N PRO A 13 20.29 14.10 7.21
CA PRO A 13 19.51 13.64 6.07
C PRO A 13 19.27 14.86 5.17
N ALA A 14 20.23 15.13 4.29
CA ALA A 14 20.03 15.96 3.11
C ALA A 14 19.13 15.16 2.14
N SER A 15 17.90 14.88 2.53
CA SER A 15 16.93 14.27 1.63
C SER A 15 16.02 15.37 1.09
N GLU A 16 16.12 15.60 -0.22
CA GLU A 16 15.06 16.24 -1.01
C GLU A 16 13.72 15.47 -0.87
N ASP A 17 13.77 14.24 -0.35
CA ASP A 17 12.60 13.41 -0.09
C ASP A 17 11.62 14.10 0.84
N ASN A 18 10.36 14.17 0.40
CA ASN A 18 9.25 14.68 1.18
C ASN A 18 8.86 13.77 2.37
N CYS A 19 9.38 12.53 2.41
CA CYS A 19 9.03 11.52 3.41
C CYS A 19 10.26 11.09 4.22
N LEU A 20 10.13 11.01 5.54
CA LEU A 20 11.18 10.56 6.46
C LEU A 20 10.69 9.38 7.29
N SER A 21 11.50 8.33 7.41
CA SER A 21 11.22 7.25 8.37
C SER A 21 11.40 7.76 9.79
N VAL A 22 10.39 7.54 10.64
CA VAL A 22 10.38 7.99 12.03
C VAL A 22 10.12 6.87 13.02
N THR A 23 10.73 6.99 14.20
CA THR A 23 10.53 6.09 15.33
C THR A 23 10.34 6.88 16.63
N CYS A 24 9.55 6.32 17.55
CA CYS A 24 9.39 6.83 18.90
C CYS A 24 9.19 5.65 19.85
N GLY A 25 10.22 5.27 20.61
CA GLY A 25 10.20 4.03 21.37
C GLY A 25 10.04 2.82 20.45
N SER A 26 9.00 2.02 20.67
CA SER A 26 8.65 0.88 19.81
C SER A 26 7.83 1.27 18.56
N ALA A 27 7.25 2.46 18.55
CA ALA A 27 6.42 2.94 17.45
C ALA A 27 7.27 3.33 16.23
N SER A 28 6.76 3.00 15.04
CA SER A 28 7.37 3.37 13.76
C SER A 28 6.33 3.94 12.79
N GLY A 29 6.78 4.81 11.90
CA GLY A 29 5.94 5.44 10.89
C GLY A 29 6.75 6.21 9.86
N THR A 30 6.05 6.89 8.96
CA THR A 30 6.64 7.77 7.95
C THR A 30 6.12 9.18 8.17
N LEU A 31 7.01 10.14 8.40
CA LEU A 31 6.70 11.56 8.48
C LEU A 31 6.67 12.15 7.07
N HIS A 32 5.55 12.77 6.71
CA HIS A 32 5.36 13.53 5.49
C HIS A 32 5.58 15.02 5.78
N LYS A 33 6.67 15.58 5.24
CA LYS A 33 7.10 16.96 5.51
C LYS A 33 6.05 17.97 5.08
N ASP A 34 5.42 17.74 3.93
CA ASP A 34 4.35 18.59 3.43
C ASP A 34 3.14 18.63 4.37
N ARG A 35 2.75 17.50 4.95
CA ARG A 35 1.61 17.43 5.89
C ARG A 35 1.91 18.00 7.28
N PHE A 36 3.17 18.31 7.61
CA PHE A 36 3.53 18.86 8.90
C PHE A 36 2.98 20.29 9.06
N ALA A 37 2.20 20.51 10.11
CA ALA A 37 1.70 21.83 10.47
C ALA A 37 2.22 22.28 11.83
N ARG A 38 1.84 21.57 12.91
CA ARG A 38 2.26 21.82 14.29
C ARG A 38 2.43 20.49 15.02
N GLU A 39 2.86 20.52 16.27
CA GLU A 39 3.01 19.28 17.04
C GLU A 39 1.66 18.66 17.43
N ASP A 40 0.65 19.51 17.63
CA ASP A 40 -0.71 19.18 18.09
C ASP A 40 -1.75 19.22 16.95
N ARG A 41 -1.36 19.65 15.75
CA ARG A 41 -2.24 19.80 14.57
C ARG A 41 -1.51 19.38 13.30
N GLY A 42 -2.25 18.89 12.30
CA GLY A 42 -1.68 18.36 11.07
C GLY A 42 -1.14 16.95 11.29
N ARG A 43 -1.97 15.95 10.99
CA ARG A 43 -1.57 14.56 11.10
C ARG A 43 -0.58 14.25 9.98
N CYS A 44 0.70 14.32 10.31
CA CYS A 44 1.80 14.23 9.35
C CYS A 44 2.60 12.93 9.45
N ILE A 45 2.34 12.10 10.47
CA ILE A 45 3.01 10.81 10.64
C ILE A 45 2.03 9.70 10.24
N ARG A 46 2.37 8.96 9.18
CA ARG A 46 1.63 7.81 8.69
C ARG A 46 2.18 6.52 9.32
N THR A 47 1.39 5.86 10.16
CA THR A 47 1.67 4.48 10.60
C THR A 47 1.11 3.49 9.58
N GLU A 48 1.10 2.18 9.84
CA GLU A 48 0.39 1.23 8.97
C GLU A 48 -1.13 1.48 8.95
N THR A 49 -1.69 1.94 10.09
CA THR A 49 -3.13 1.92 10.35
C THR A 49 -3.79 3.30 10.44
N LYS A 50 -3.04 4.40 10.58
CA LYS A 50 -3.61 5.74 10.74
C LYS A 50 -2.60 6.86 10.47
N TRP A 51 -3.12 8.07 10.33
CA TRP A 51 -2.34 9.30 10.39
C TRP A 51 -2.38 9.89 11.80
N LEU A 52 -1.24 10.34 12.30
CA LEU A 52 -1.06 10.87 13.65
C LEU A 52 -0.37 12.23 13.62
N THR A 53 -0.72 13.09 14.57
CA THR A 53 0.10 14.26 14.89
C THR A 53 1.40 13.81 15.57
N PRO A 54 2.46 14.62 15.57
CA PRO A 54 3.65 14.34 16.36
C PRO A 54 3.34 14.10 17.84
N GLU A 55 2.38 14.83 18.41
CA GLU A 55 1.95 14.62 19.78
C GLU A 55 1.29 13.26 19.99
N ASP A 56 0.38 12.84 19.11
CA ASP A 56 -0.31 11.56 19.24
C ASP A 56 0.64 10.37 19.00
N PHE A 57 1.57 10.50 18.06
CA PHE A 57 2.58 9.46 17.81
C PHE A 57 3.48 9.23 19.03
N ARG A 58 3.79 10.27 19.82
CA ARG A 58 4.50 10.12 21.10
C ARG A 58 3.71 9.35 22.16
N LYS A 59 2.39 9.31 22.04
CA LYS A 59 1.49 8.64 23.00
C LYS A 59 1.20 7.19 22.61
N GLU A 60 1.46 6.79 21.36
CA GLU A 60 1.15 5.46 20.81
C GLU A 60 1.77 4.31 21.63
N ASP A 61 2.98 4.50 22.18
CA ASP A 61 3.74 3.51 22.96
C ASP A 61 3.42 3.53 24.48
N ALA A 62 2.67 4.52 24.97
CA ALA A 62 2.40 4.69 26.41
C ALA A 62 1.48 3.60 27.00
N THR A 63 1.01 2.66 26.18
CA THR A 63 0.16 1.53 26.58
C THR A 63 0.96 0.32 27.10
N VAL A 64 2.29 0.29 26.94
CA VAL A 64 3.16 -0.83 27.36
C VAL A 64 4.23 -0.35 28.36
N ASN A 65 3.79 0.00 29.57
CA ASN A 65 4.54 -0.05 30.83
C ASN A 65 5.92 0.68 30.94
N SER A 66 6.01 1.55 31.96
CA SER A 66 7.23 2.10 32.61
C SER A 66 7.79 3.44 32.11
N ARG A 67 7.63 4.46 32.97
CA ARG A 67 8.53 5.62 33.24
C ARG A 67 9.54 5.99 32.15
N SER A 68 9.22 7.09 31.46
CA SER A 68 10.17 8.13 31.05
C SER A 68 11.40 7.68 30.23
N VAL A 69 11.22 6.88 29.18
CA VAL A 69 12.12 7.00 28.03
C VAL A 69 11.68 8.25 27.30
N LYS A 70 12.61 9.18 27.04
CA LYS A 70 12.32 10.44 26.34
C LYS A 70 11.51 10.11 25.06
N ASN A 71 10.23 10.50 25.03
CA ASN A 71 9.32 10.40 23.88
C ASN A 71 9.76 11.35 22.77
N ILE A 72 11.01 11.19 22.31
CA ILE A 72 11.60 11.96 21.23
C ILE A 72 11.35 11.17 19.97
N ILE A 73 10.68 11.83 19.03
CA ILE A 73 10.53 11.30 17.68
C ILE A 73 11.88 11.44 16.99
N MET A 74 12.45 10.32 16.59
CA MET A 74 13.70 10.24 15.84
C MET A 74 13.36 10.05 14.37
N CYS A 75 13.93 10.90 13.51
CA CYS A 75 13.76 10.91 12.07
C CYS A 75 15.12 10.61 11.44
N GLN A 76 15.33 9.37 10.97
CA GLN A 76 16.62 8.93 10.41
C GLN A 76 17.83 9.25 11.31
N GLY A 77 17.67 9.14 12.64
CA GLY A 77 18.73 9.43 13.62
C GLY A 77 18.79 10.88 14.12
N VAL A 78 17.99 11.80 13.56
CA VAL A 78 17.89 13.20 14.00
C VAL A 78 16.58 13.44 14.75
N SER A 79 16.56 14.24 15.81
CA SER A 79 15.32 14.52 16.54
C SER A 79 14.35 15.38 15.72
N LEU A 80 13.04 15.16 15.87
CA LEU A 80 12.00 15.99 15.22
C LEU A 80 12.18 17.48 15.56
N TRP A 81 12.56 17.80 16.81
CA TRP A 81 12.83 19.17 17.24
C TRP A 81 13.97 19.80 16.44
N SER A 82 15.06 19.08 16.22
CA SER A 82 16.19 19.54 15.40
C SER A 82 15.76 19.86 13.96
N LEU A 83 14.84 19.07 13.37
CA LEU A 83 14.30 19.35 12.04
C LEU A 83 13.46 20.64 11.98
N ILE A 84 12.75 20.97 13.07
CA ILE A 84 11.98 22.21 13.20
C ILE A 84 12.93 23.40 13.35
N GLU A 85 13.94 23.32 14.23
CA GLU A 85 14.92 24.39 14.46
C GLU A 85 15.70 24.73 13.18
N GLN A 86 16.05 23.73 12.39
CA GLN A 86 16.75 23.90 11.13
C GLN A 86 15.84 24.38 9.98
N GLY A 87 14.54 24.54 10.24
CA GLY A 87 13.57 25.01 9.24
C GLY A 87 13.25 23.99 8.14
N ILE A 88 13.67 22.73 8.29
CA ILE A 88 13.31 21.62 7.40
C ILE A 88 11.81 21.34 7.52
N LEU A 89 11.30 21.34 8.75
CA LEU A 89 9.87 21.29 9.04
C LEU A 89 9.37 22.69 9.40
N LYS A 90 8.53 23.27 8.53
CA LYS A 90 8.02 24.62 8.72
C LYS A 90 6.75 24.59 9.55
N ARG A 91 6.82 25.16 10.76
CA ARG A 91 5.67 25.29 11.64
C ARG A 91 4.69 26.31 11.07
N HIS A 92 3.42 25.94 10.97
CA HIS A 92 2.35 26.85 10.61
C HIS A 92 2.05 27.85 11.74
N SER A 93 1.50 29.01 11.37
CA SER A 93 1.01 30.00 12.34
C SER A 93 -0.11 29.42 13.20
N LEU A 94 -0.26 29.90 14.44
CA LEU A 94 -1.40 29.58 15.30
C LEU A 94 -2.74 30.02 14.69
N LEU A 95 -2.70 30.99 13.77
CA LEU A 95 -3.87 31.54 13.05
C LEU A 95 -4.00 30.95 11.63
N CYS A 96 -3.32 29.84 11.33
CA CYS A 96 -3.42 29.21 10.02
C CYS A 96 -4.76 28.47 9.89
N GLU A 97 -5.51 28.77 8.84
CA GLU A 97 -6.83 28.21 8.56
C GLU A 97 -6.81 27.22 7.38
N CYS A 98 -5.67 26.60 7.07
CA CYS A 98 -5.62 25.59 6.03
C CYS A 98 -6.19 24.25 6.52
N ASP A 99 -6.64 23.41 5.59
CA ASP A 99 -7.30 22.12 5.86
C ASP A 99 -6.50 21.23 6.83
N ARG A 100 -5.16 21.24 6.73
CA ARG A 100 -4.23 20.50 7.60
C ARG A 100 -4.19 21.00 9.05
N CYS A 101 -4.49 22.28 9.28
CA CYS A 101 -4.57 22.87 10.62
C CYS A 101 -5.97 22.76 11.23
N THR A 102 -6.98 22.57 10.39
CA THR A 102 -8.38 22.36 10.80
C THR A 102 -8.68 20.87 11.02
N ASP A 103 -9.87 20.57 11.56
CA ASP A 103 -10.35 19.20 11.76
C ASP A 103 -11.06 18.63 10.51
N GLU A 104 -11.00 19.34 9.37
CA GLU A 104 -11.66 18.94 8.11
C GLU A 104 -10.87 17.91 7.30
N ASP A 105 -9.59 17.69 7.63
CA ASP A 105 -8.82 16.60 7.06
C ASP A 105 -9.48 15.26 7.45
N GLN A 106 -9.84 14.42 6.47
CA GLN A 106 -10.41 13.09 6.74
C GLN A 106 -9.34 12.11 7.25
N GLY A 107 -8.05 12.41 7.02
CA GLY A 107 -6.94 11.59 7.50
C GLY A 107 -6.68 10.38 6.62
N ASN A 108 -6.99 10.50 5.32
CA ASN A 108 -6.65 9.52 4.30
C ASN A 108 -5.41 9.97 3.50
N ASP A 109 -4.83 9.05 2.74
CA ASP A 109 -3.65 9.26 1.91
C ASP A 109 -3.97 10.17 0.70
N ASP A 110 -3.05 11.10 0.36
CA ASP A 110 -3.21 12.00 -0.83
C ASP A 110 -3.02 11.29 -2.18
N PHE A 111 -2.53 10.05 -2.14
CA PHE A 111 -2.18 9.26 -3.30
C PHE A 111 -2.89 7.91 -3.24
N CYS A 112 -3.27 7.40 -4.41
CA CYS A 112 -3.88 6.09 -4.51
C CYS A 112 -2.94 5.00 -3.98
N PHE A 113 -3.46 4.14 -3.11
CA PHE A 113 -2.72 3.04 -2.49
C PHE A 113 -2.17 2.00 -3.50
N ILE A 114 -2.72 1.96 -4.72
CA ILE A 114 -2.37 0.99 -5.77
C ILE A 114 -1.37 1.58 -6.77
N CYS A 115 -1.66 2.74 -7.37
CA CYS A 115 -0.77 3.33 -8.39
C CYS A 115 0.23 4.36 -7.85
N ALA A 116 0.07 4.83 -6.61
CA ALA A 116 0.84 5.93 -6.02
C ALA A 116 0.70 7.29 -6.74
N ASP A 117 -0.34 7.46 -7.56
CA ASP A 117 -0.67 8.72 -8.21
C ASP A 117 -1.81 9.45 -7.47
N GLY A 118 -1.84 10.78 -7.56
CA GLY A 118 -2.93 11.61 -7.05
C GLY A 118 -4.13 11.66 -8.00
N GLY A 119 -5.13 12.47 -7.68
CA GLY A 119 -6.31 12.70 -8.53
C GLY A 119 -7.61 12.58 -7.75
N GLU A 120 -8.67 12.10 -8.41
CA GLU A 120 -9.96 11.83 -7.78
C GLU A 120 -9.92 10.49 -7.03
N LEU A 121 -9.98 10.56 -5.70
CA LEU A 121 -9.78 9.43 -4.82
C LEU A 121 -11.02 9.18 -3.94
N VAL A 122 -11.28 7.91 -3.69
CA VAL A 122 -12.23 7.40 -2.71
C VAL A 122 -11.47 7.01 -1.44
N CYS A 123 -11.91 7.54 -0.31
CA CYS A 123 -11.30 7.35 1.01
C CYS A 123 -12.00 6.23 1.78
N CYS A 124 -11.23 5.31 2.36
CA CYS A 124 -11.76 4.30 3.27
C CYS A 124 -12.05 4.90 4.64
N ASP A 125 -13.20 4.60 5.24
CA ASP A 125 -13.57 5.12 6.56
C ASP A 125 -12.84 4.41 7.71
N GLN A 126 -12.43 3.16 7.51
CA GLN A 126 -11.76 2.33 8.52
C GLN A 126 -10.23 2.33 8.45
N CYS A 127 -9.65 2.97 7.44
CA CYS A 127 -8.20 3.04 7.34
C CYS A 127 -7.77 4.24 6.50
N PRO A 128 -6.54 4.72 6.67
CA PRO A 128 -6.01 5.87 5.92
C PRO A 128 -5.85 5.66 4.41
N ARG A 129 -6.17 4.49 3.84
CA ARG A 129 -5.96 4.26 2.40
C ARG A 129 -6.97 5.06 1.58
N ALA A 130 -6.51 5.55 0.44
CA ALA A 130 -7.31 6.16 -0.61
C ALA A 130 -7.08 5.43 -1.94
N PHE A 131 -8.08 5.42 -2.82
CA PHE A 131 -8.04 4.66 -4.08
C PHE A 131 -8.67 5.45 -5.22
N HIS A 132 -8.11 5.40 -6.43
CA HIS A 132 -8.93 5.74 -7.60
C HIS A 132 -10.07 4.72 -7.71
N PRO A 133 -11.28 5.12 -8.14
CA PRO A 133 -12.41 4.21 -8.30
C PRO A 133 -12.08 2.96 -9.14
N THR A 134 -11.30 3.14 -10.21
CA THR A 134 -10.86 2.09 -11.14
C THR A 134 -9.64 1.31 -10.67
N CYS A 135 -8.94 1.76 -9.62
CA CYS A 135 -7.79 1.04 -9.05
C CYS A 135 -8.20 0.10 -7.91
N HIS A 136 -9.41 0.25 -7.36
CA HIS A 136 -9.96 -0.65 -6.36
C HIS A 136 -10.69 -1.84 -7.02
N LEU A 137 -10.74 -2.98 -6.33
CA LEU A 137 -11.57 -4.13 -6.69
C LEU A 137 -12.45 -4.55 -5.50
N PRO A 138 -13.79 -4.66 -5.67
CA PRO A 138 -14.53 -4.33 -6.89
C PRO A 138 -14.38 -2.85 -7.27
N VAL A 139 -14.58 -2.55 -8.56
CA VAL A 139 -14.54 -1.16 -9.03
C VAL A 139 -15.57 -0.37 -8.24
N VAL A 140 -15.15 0.78 -7.70
CA VAL A 140 -16.05 1.63 -6.92
C VAL A 140 -16.88 2.44 -7.90
N GLU A 141 -18.19 2.29 -7.84
CA GLU A 141 -19.15 3.10 -8.60
C GLU A 141 -19.76 4.16 -7.67
N ASP A 142 -20.21 5.29 -8.23
CA ASP A 142 -20.84 6.38 -7.46
C ASP A 142 -22.06 5.88 -6.66
N SER A 143 -22.75 4.85 -7.15
CA SER A 143 -23.87 4.20 -6.47
C SER A 143 -23.48 3.54 -5.14
N MET A 144 -22.20 3.16 -4.98
CA MET A 144 -21.63 2.58 -3.76
C MET A 144 -21.18 3.65 -2.77
N LEU A 145 -21.11 4.90 -3.20
CA LEU A 145 -20.71 6.07 -2.40
C LEU A 145 -21.96 6.84 -2.01
N ASN A 146 -22.84 6.21 -1.24
CA ASN A 146 -23.98 6.90 -0.66
C ASN A 146 -23.48 7.77 0.51
N TYR A 147 -23.87 9.04 0.54
CA TYR A 147 -23.44 10.02 1.56
C TYR A 147 -23.81 9.63 3.00
N GLU A 148 -24.68 8.63 3.20
CA GLU A 148 -25.10 8.14 4.51
C GLU A 148 -24.43 6.83 4.94
N GLU A 149 -23.70 6.14 4.05
CA GLU A 149 -23.10 4.82 4.35
C GLU A 149 -21.57 4.91 4.42
N ILE A 150 -20.99 4.20 5.40
CA ILE A 150 -19.53 4.08 5.51
C ILE A 150 -18.99 3.17 4.41
N TRP A 151 -18.00 3.63 3.67
CA TRP A 151 -17.29 2.84 2.67
C TRP A 151 -16.01 2.25 3.27
N VAL A 152 -15.91 0.91 3.20
CA VAL A 152 -14.79 0.14 3.75
C VAL A 152 -14.08 -0.60 2.62
N CYS A 153 -12.77 -0.37 2.47
CA CYS A 153 -12.01 -1.01 1.40
C CYS A 153 -11.84 -2.53 1.60
N THR A 154 -11.59 -3.25 0.49
CA THR A 154 -11.36 -4.70 0.46
C THR A 154 -10.32 -5.17 1.49
N TYR A 155 -9.26 -4.39 1.71
CA TYR A 155 -8.23 -4.69 2.70
C TYR A 155 -8.76 -4.71 4.14
N CYS A 156 -9.67 -3.80 4.48
CA CYS A 156 -10.25 -3.73 5.82
C CYS A 156 -11.29 -4.83 6.01
N ILE A 157 -12.18 -5.02 5.04
CA ILE A 157 -13.20 -6.09 5.09
C ILE A 157 -12.52 -7.45 5.27
N LEU A 158 -11.46 -7.74 4.50
CA LEU A 158 -10.76 -9.01 4.60
C LEU A 158 -10.02 -9.19 5.92
N LYS A 159 -9.50 -8.10 6.52
CA LYS A 159 -8.82 -8.15 7.82
C LYS A 159 -9.77 -8.47 8.97
N GLU A 160 -11.03 -8.03 8.87
CA GLU A 160 -12.07 -8.33 9.87
C GLU A 160 -12.60 -9.76 9.76
N GLN A 161 -12.51 -10.38 8.58
CA GLN A 161 -12.85 -11.79 8.41
C GLN A 161 -11.79 -12.68 9.06
N SER A 162 -12.22 -13.56 9.97
CA SER A 162 -11.34 -14.56 10.57
C SER A 162 -10.78 -15.47 9.47
N LEU A 163 -9.44 -15.62 9.41
CA LEU A 163 -8.80 -16.58 8.53
C LEU A 163 -9.40 -17.99 8.75
N PRO A 164 -9.57 -18.81 7.70
CA PRO A 164 -10.06 -20.16 7.85
C PRO A 164 -9.25 -20.95 8.88
N THR A 165 -9.92 -21.40 9.95
CA THR A 165 -9.31 -22.25 10.99
C THR A 165 -9.19 -23.68 10.45
N GLY A 166 -8.20 -23.91 9.58
CA GLY A 166 -7.92 -25.20 8.98
C GLY A 166 -6.85 -25.09 7.89
N HIS A 167 -6.01 -26.09 7.76
CA HIS A 167 -5.06 -26.17 6.65
C HIS A 167 -5.79 -26.67 5.39
N THR A 168 -5.49 -26.09 4.24
CA THR A 168 -6.10 -26.45 2.96
C THR A 168 -5.01 -26.85 1.96
N SER A 169 -5.23 -27.90 1.16
CA SER A 169 -4.30 -28.24 0.08
C SER A 169 -4.43 -27.25 -1.08
N LEU A 170 -3.40 -27.15 -1.93
CA LEU A 170 -3.47 -26.32 -3.13
C LEU A 170 -4.64 -26.72 -4.05
N SER A 171 -4.89 -28.02 -4.21
CA SER A 171 -6.00 -28.52 -5.04
C SER A 171 -7.35 -28.12 -4.46
N GLN A 172 -7.55 -28.27 -3.15
CA GLN A 172 -8.78 -27.87 -2.49
C GLN A 172 -9.05 -26.38 -2.63
N ALA A 173 -8.03 -25.53 -2.44
CA ALA A 173 -8.15 -24.09 -2.61
C ALA A 173 -8.52 -23.71 -4.05
N GLN A 174 -7.98 -24.42 -5.04
CA GLN A 174 -8.27 -24.19 -6.47
C GLN A 174 -9.67 -24.67 -6.89
N ASP A 175 -10.18 -25.71 -6.25
CA ASP A 175 -11.51 -26.28 -6.53
C ASP A 175 -12.65 -25.49 -5.87
N CYS A 176 -12.35 -24.59 -4.93
CA CYS A 176 -13.33 -23.71 -4.30
C CYS A 176 -14.09 -22.86 -5.35
N CYS A 177 -15.40 -22.71 -5.12
CA CYS A 177 -16.22 -21.80 -5.91
C CYS A 177 -15.72 -20.37 -5.74
N ILE A 178 -15.64 -19.61 -6.84
CA ILE A 178 -15.11 -18.25 -6.75
C ILE A 178 -16.05 -17.32 -5.97
N SER A 179 -17.36 -17.56 -5.96
CA SER A 179 -18.33 -16.72 -5.24
C SER A 179 -17.99 -16.60 -3.75
N ASP A 180 -17.54 -17.69 -3.14
CA ASP A 180 -17.21 -17.75 -1.71
C ASP A 180 -15.90 -17.03 -1.39
N TYR A 181 -15.04 -16.85 -2.41
CA TYR A 181 -13.69 -16.30 -2.30
C TYR A 181 -13.48 -15.09 -3.21
N MET A 182 -14.56 -14.39 -3.60
CA MET A 182 -14.49 -13.27 -4.55
C MET A 182 -13.62 -12.15 -3.98
N LEU A 183 -13.86 -11.76 -2.72
CA LEU A 183 -13.08 -10.75 -2.00
C LEU A 183 -11.60 -11.13 -1.89
N HIS A 184 -11.31 -12.42 -1.72
CA HIS A 184 -9.95 -12.95 -1.61
C HIS A 184 -9.21 -12.82 -2.96
N CYS A 185 -9.88 -13.16 -4.06
CA CYS A 185 -9.32 -13.02 -5.41
C CYS A 185 -9.10 -11.56 -5.80
N GLN A 186 -10.03 -10.66 -5.44
CA GLN A 186 -9.90 -9.21 -5.63
C GLN A 186 -8.70 -8.66 -4.85
N TYR A 187 -8.57 -9.01 -3.57
CA TYR A 187 -7.40 -8.63 -2.74
C TYR A 187 -6.08 -9.10 -3.36
N LEU A 188 -6.01 -10.36 -3.80
CA LEU A 188 -4.81 -10.93 -4.41
C LEU A 188 -4.43 -10.17 -5.70
N LEU A 189 -5.41 -9.87 -6.56
CA LEU A 189 -5.15 -9.14 -7.80
C LEU A 189 -4.71 -7.70 -7.54
N MET A 190 -5.32 -7.02 -6.56
CA MET A 190 -4.90 -5.68 -6.14
C MET A 190 -3.46 -5.63 -5.63
N ASN A 191 -3.01 -6.66 -4.90
CA ASN A 191 -1.61 -6.77 -4.47
C ASN A 191 -0.65 -6.88 -5.66
N VAL A 192 -1.03 -7.63 -6.70
CA VAL A 192 -0.24 -7.73 -7.94
C VAL A 192 -0.23 -6.40 -8.70
N TYR A 193 -1.37 -5.71 -8.82
CA TYR A 193 -1.44 -4.37 -9.43
C TYR A 193 -0.51 -3.39 -8.74
N LYS A 194 -0.60 -3.32 -7.41
CA LYS A 194 0.22 -2.42 -6.61
C LYS A 194 1.70 -2.65 -6.86
N ALA A 195 2.14 -3.91 -6.85
CA ALA A 195 3.52 -4.24 -7.13
C ALA A 195 3.92 -3.95 -8.59
N ASP A 196 3.07 -4.22 -9.59
CA ASP A 196 3.37 -3.90 -11.00
C ASP A 196 3.58 -2.39 -11.21
N LYS A 197 2.77 -1.56 -10.53
CA LYS A 197 2.77 -0.10 -10.63
C LYS A 197 3.94 0.58 -9.88
N GLN A 198 4.40 0.01 -8.77
CA GLN A 198 5.44 0.61 -7.94
C GLN A 198 6.89 0.43 -8.47
N HIS A 199 7.11 -0.44 -9.46
CA HIS A 199 8.43 -0.65 -10.05
C HIS A 199 8.73 0.31 -11.21
N SER A 200 9.99 0.74 -11.35
CA SER A 200 10.50 1.72 -12.32
C SER A 200 10.28 1.37 -13.80
N ILE A 201 9.91 0.13 -14.10
CA ILE A 201 9.47 -0.29 -15.43
C ILE A 201 7.95 -0.18 -15.44
N ALA A 202 7.43 0.87 -16.08
CA ALA A 202 6.01 1.21 -16.24
C ALA A 202 5.10 -0.02 -16.36
N ALA A 203 3.88 0.02 -15.80
CA ALA A 203 2.90 -1.07 -15.66
C ALA A 203 2.71 -2.02 -16.87
N VAL A 204 3.66 -2.92 -17.13
CA VAL A 204 3.70 -3.71 -18.37
C VAL A 204 2.67 -4.84 -18.37
N PHE A 205 2.28 -5.32 -17.19
CA PHE A 205 1.36 -6.46 -17.07
C PHE A 205 -0.10 -6.00 -16.94
N SER A 206 -0.33 -4.71 -16.72
CA SER A 206 -1.66 -4.13 -16.55
C SER A 206 -2.44 -4.02 -17.86
N THR A 207 -1.77 -3.74 -18.98
CA THR A 207 -2.43 -3.39 -20.25
C THR A 207 -2.36 -4.53 -21.29
N ASN A 208 -3.20 -4.43 -22.33
CA ASN A 208 -3.27 -5.44 -23.40
C ASN A 208 -1.93 -5.53 -24.17
N PRO A 209 -1.22 -6.67 -24.13
CA PRO A 209 0.08 -6.83 -24.78
C PRO A 209 -0.01 -7.11 -26.29
N CYS A 210 -1.20 -7.30 -26.87
CA CYS A 210 -1.37 -7.60 -28.30
C CYS A 210 -0.82 -6.50 -29.23
N ASN A 211 -0.69 -5.27 -28.75
CA ASN A 211 -0.08 -4.17 -29.50
C ASN A 211 1.46 -4.27 -29.59
N ILE A 212 2.08 -5.19 -28.85
CA ILE A 212 3.52 -5.42 -28.90
C ILE A 212 3.86 -6.19 -30.19
N LYS A 213 4.87 -5.68 -30.91
CA LYS A 213 5.32 -6.28 -32.17
C LYS A 213 5.61 -7.77 -32.02
N ASP A 214 5.06 -8.56 -32.92
CA ASP A 214 5.20 -10.03 -33.00
C ASP A 214 4.65 -10.81 -31.79
N TYR A 215 3.97 -10.17 -30.83
CA TYR A 215 3.46 -10.84 -29.63
C TYR A 215 2.44 -11.94 -29.96
N GLU A 216 1.42 -11.63 -30.77
CA GLU A 216 0.37 -12.61 -31.14
C GLU A 216 0.89 -13.75 -32.03
N LYS A 217 2.05 -13.57 -32.67
CA LYS A 217 2.70 -14.65 -33.44
C LYS A 217 3.26 -15.71 -32.50
N VAL A 218 3.78 -15.30 -31.34
CA VAL A 218 4.40 -16.16 -30.34
C VAL A 218 3.37 -16.66 -29.32
N ILE A 219 2.58 -15.76 -28.74
CA ILE A 219 1.65 -16.03 -27.64
C ILE A 219 0.24 -16.30 -28.18
N LYS A 220 -0.29 -17.49 -27.91
CA LYS A 220 -1.59 -17.94 -28.43
C LYS A 220 -2.78 -17.58 -27.55
N ARG A 221 -2.56 -17.40 -26.25
CA ARG A 221 -3.60 -17.04 -25.29
C ARG A 221 -3.15 -15.83 -24.46
N PRO A 222 -3.29 -14.60 -25.00
CA PRO A 222 -2.94 -13.38 -24.28
C PRO A 222 -3.79 -13.18 -23.02
N MET A 223 -3.14 -12.70 -21.96
CA MET A 223 -3.76 -12.34 -20.68
C MET A 223 -2.99 -11.18 -20.05
N TRP A 224 -3.70 -10.34 -19.29
CA TRP A 224 -3.17 -9.16 -18.60
C TRP A 224 -4.08 -8.80 -17.41
N LEU A 225 -3.59 -7.99 -16.47
CA LEU A 225 -4.30 -7.77 -15.20
C LEU A 225 -5.67 -7.11 -15.39
N ASN A 226 -5.81 -6.10 -16.29
CA ASN A 226 -7.11 -5.46 -16.54
C ASN A 226 -8.17 -6.47 -17.03
N LYS A 227 -7.78 -7.45 -17.83
CA LYS A 227 -8.70 -8.50 -18.30
C LYS A 227 -9.12 -9.44 -17.16
N ILE A 228 -8.22 -9.77 -16.24
CA ILE A 228 -8.58 -10.56 -15.05
C ILE A 228 -9.51 -9.76 -14.14
N ALA A 229 -9.26 -8.46 -13.96
CA ALA A 229 -10.14 -7.57 -13.20
C ALA A 229 -11.56 -7.50 -13.81
N GLU A 230 -11.67 -7.34 -15.13
CA GLU A 230 -12.95 -7.42 -15.84
C GLU A 230 -13.62 -8.80 -15.66
N ASN A 231 -12.86 -9.89 -15.75
CA ASN A 231 -13.40 -11.23 -15.55
C ASN A 231 -13.91 -11.45 -14.11
N LEU A 232 -13.28 -10.86 -13.09
CA LEU A 232 -13.79 -10.86 -11.71
C LEU A 232 -15.06 -10.00 -11.60
N GLN A 233 -15.05 -8.78 -12.14
CA GLN A 233 -16.17 -7.84 -12.09
C GLN A 233 -17.43 -8.41 -12.75
N PHE A 234 -17.27 -9.11 -13.87
CA PHE A 234 -18.37 -9.73 -14.61
C PHE A 234 -18.57 -11.22 -14.28
N GLU A 235 -18.04 -11.69 -13.15
CA GLU A 235 -18.24 -13.05 -12.61
C GLU A 235 -17.99 -14.18 -13.63
N LYS A 236 -16.96 -14.03 -14.48
CA LYS A 236 -16.66 -14.97 -15.56
C LYS A 236 -15.90 -16.23 -15.12
N TYR A 237 -15.47 -16.27 -13.86
CA TYR A 237 -14.81 -17.43 -13.28
C TYR A 237 -15.81 -18.27 -12.49
N SER A 238 -15.65 -19.59 -12.51
CA SER A 238 -16.45 -20.50 -11.69
C SER A 238 -15.69 -20.99 -10.46
N SER A 239 -14.35 -21.02 -10.51
CA SER A 239 -13.51 -21.47 -9.41
C SER A 239 -12.29 -20.58 -9.20
N VAL A 240 -11.76 -20.61 -7.98
CA VAL A 240 -10.51 -19.92 -7.60
C VAL A 240 -9.35 -20.39 -8.50
N GLY A 241 -9.33 -21.66 -8.89
CA GLY A 241 -8.33 -22.24 -9.79
C GLY A 241 -8.31 -21.62 -11.18
N GLN A 242 -9.48 -21.25 -11.74
CA GLN A 242 -9.54 -20.56 -13.03
C GLN A 242 -8.92 -19.16 -12.96
N PHE A 243 -9.24 -18.41 -11.91
CA PHE A 243 -8.62 -17.11 -11.63
C PHE A 243 -7.10 -17.25 -11.48
N ALA A 244 -6.63 -18.17 -10.62
CA ALA A 244 -5.21 -18.38 -10.37
C ALA A 244 -4.46 -18.83 -11.63
N SER A 245 -5.11 -19.60 -12.50
CA SER A 245 -4.56 -20.03 -13.79
C SER A 245 -4.37 -18.87 -14.75
N ASP A 246 -5.30 -17.92 -14.81
CA ASP A 246 -5.16 -16.72 -15.63
C ASP A 246 -4.08 -15.78 -15.10
N VAL A 247 -3.95 -15.64 -13.77
CA VAL A 247 -2.83 -14.89 -13.17
C VAL A 247 -1.49 -15.53 -13.56
N LYS A 248 -1.36 -16.86 -13.41
CA LYS A 248 -0.16 -17.59 -13.83
C LYS A 248 0.13 -17.40 -15.32
N LEU A 249 -0.89 -17.43 -16.16
CA LEU A 249 -0.76 -17.31 -17.61
C LEU A 249 -0.11 -15.98 -18.04
N ILE A 250 -0.36 -14.87 -17.34
CA ILE A 250 0.32 -13.59 -17.60
C ILE A 250 1.83 -13.78 -17.55
N PHE A 251 2.32 -14.44 -16.49
CA PHE A 251 3.74 -14.58 -16.23
C PHE A 251 4.39 -15.70 -17.07
N ASP A 252 3.65 -16.78 -17.34
CA ASP A 252 4.09 -17.79 -18.31
C ASP A 252 4.29 -17.18 -19.71
N ASN A 253 3.33 -16.37 -20.17
CA ASN A 253 3.44 -15.64 -21.43
C ASN A 253 4.62 -14.67 -21.41
N CYS A 254 4.89 -14.02 -20.28
CA CYS A 254 6.04 -13.14 -20.11
C CYS A 254 7.36 -13.90 -20.30
N SER A 255 7.55 -15.03 -19.61
CA SER A 255 8.78 -15.81 -19.73
C SER A 255 8.99 -16.35 -21.15
N ILE A 256 7.93 -16.77 -21.83
CA ILE A 256 8.01 -17.22 -23.23
C ILE A 256 8.44 -16.07 -24.16
N PHE A 257 7.80 -14.91 -24.08
CA PHE A 257 8.03 -13.80 -25.01
C PHE A 257 9.29 -12.98 -24.69
N ASN A 258 9.66 -12.90 -23.41
CA ASN A 258 10.70 -12.01 -22.90
C ASN A 258 11.92 -12.73 -22.34
N LYS A 259 12.15 -13.98 -22.73
CA LYS A 259 13.28 -14.80 -22.27
C LYS A 259 14.61 -14.02 -22.28
N GLY A 260 15.25 -13.96 -21.12
CA GLY A 260 16.54 -13.29 -20.88
C GLY A 260 16.47 -11.77 -20.69
N LYS A 261 15.28 -11.16 -20.65
CA LYS A 261 15.10 -9.71 -20.44
C LYS A 261 14.72 -9.39 -18.99
N GLU A 262 14.96 -8.16 -18.55
CA GLU A 262 14.61 -7.69 -17.20
C GLU A 262 13.11 -7.83 -16.87
N ILE A 263 12.24 -7.72 -17.88
CA ILE A 263 10.80 -7.90 -17.69
C ILE A 263 10.41 -9.35 -17.33
N GLU A 264 11.18 -10.36 -17.75
CA GLU A 264 10.97 -11.75 -17.30
C GLU A 264 11.18 -11.85 -15.80
N LYS A 265 12.30 -11.30 -15.29
CA LYS A 265 12.60 -11.26 -13.85
C LYS A 265 11.52 -10.51 -13.06
N LYS A 266 11.02 -9.38 -13.59
CA LYS A 266 9.88 -8.65 -13.00
C LYS A 266 8.64 -9.54 -12.92
N GLY A 267 8.34 -10.28 -14.00
CA GLY A 267 7.24 -11.25 -14.03
C GLY A 267 7.38 -12.34 -12.95
N ASP A 268 8.57 -12.90 -12.80
CA ASP A 268 8.86 -13.92 -11.78
C ASP A 268 8.67 -13.39 -10.36
N GLN A 269 9.09 -12.15 -10.10
CA GLN A 269 8.91 -11.48 -8.81
C GLN A 269 7.42 -11.27 -8.48
N LEU A 270 6.64 -10.75 -9.43
CA LEU A 270 5.21 -10.53 -9.26
C LEU A 270 4.44 -11.85 -9.07
N TYR A 271 4.79 -12.89 -9.82
CA TYR A 271 4.17 -14.20 -9.64
C TYR A 271 4.53 -14.84 -8.29
N THR A 272 5.76 -14.63 -7.82
CA THR A 272 6.18 -15.09 -6.49
C THR A 272 5.41 -14.38 -5.39
N LEU A 273 5.21 -13.06 -5.51
CA LEU A 273 4.35 -12.29 -4.61
C LEU A 273 2.92 -12.87 -4.60
N PHE A 274 2.32 -13.10 -5.77
CA PHE A 274 0.99 -13.69 -5.87
C PHE A 274 0.92 -15.05 -5.16
N LYS A 275 1.86 -15.95 -5.45
CA LYS A 275 1.89 -17.29 -4.84
C LYS A 275 2.00 -17.24 -3.33
N ASN A 276 2.84 -16.35 -2.79
CA ASN A 276 3.06 -16.23 -1.36
C ASN A 276 1.81 -15.69 -0.66
N GLU A 277 1.18 -14.65 -1.21
CA GLU A 277 -0.08 -14.12 -0.68
C GLU A 277 -1.22 -15.15 -0.82
N PHE A 278 -1.29 -15.90 -1.93
CA PHE A 278 -2.26 -16.97 -2.12
C PHE A 278 -2.11 -18.06 -1.05
N LYS A 279 -0.88 -18.56 -0.84
CA LYS A 279 -0.62 -19.58 0.20
C LYS A 279 -1.00 -19.08 1.59
N LYS A 280 -0.63 -17.85 1.93
CA LYS A 280 -0.95 -17.23 3.22
C LYS A 280 -2.46 -17.12 3.42
N LEU A 281 -3.16 -16.63 2.40
CA LEU A 281 -4.59 -16.33 2.47
C LEU A 281 -5.45 -17.61 2.57
N PHE A 282 -5.03 -18.68 1.88
CA PHE A 282 -5.70 -20.00 1.93
C PHE A 282 -5.08 -20.97 2.94
N ASN A 283 -4.15 -20.51 3.80
CA ASN A 283 -3.48 -21.32 4.83
C ASN A 283 -2.90 -22.66 4.31
N ILE A 284 -2.22 -22.61 3.16
CA ILE A 284 -1.65 -23.77 2.47
C ILE A 284 -0.26 -24.09 3.05
N GLN A 285 -0.06 -25.32 3.54
CA GLN A 285 1.24 -25.81 4.00
C GLN A 285 2.14 -26.25 2.83
N GLU A 286 3.46 -26.19 3.04
CA GLU A 286 4.47 -26.72 2.10
C GLU A 286 4.59 -28.24 2.15
#